data_AF-A0A0G0EA70-F1
#
_entry.id   AF-A0A0G0EA70-F1
#
_cell.length_a   1.000
_cell.length_b   1.000
_cell.length_c   1.000
_cell.angle_alpha   90.00
_cell.angle_beta   90.00
_cell.angle_gamma   90.00
#
_symmetry.space_group_name_H-M   'P 1'
#
loop_
_entity.id
_entity.type
_entity.pdbx_description
1 polymer ?
#
loop_
_entity_poly.entity_id
_entity_poly.type
_entity_poly.pdbx_seq_one_letter_code
_entity_poly.pdbx_strand_id
1 'polypeptide(L)'
;MRKIIYLGTNLQKQTELLRRIGFNQKFRSAVETIKAEFHILKREEMTIGQRLLFVENPKLVQKSKELMKNFDLPKNWEENILGYIVYDEFFFLHDPDVLSLEIESEENDADKKFYLRIFPDTSIKDIKDIWFLVQKEINPNKTKSKKKKYKNFNRDMEIYYLHLCGNSVSEISTKVKKNFPNKDLDHGNIKVIISNFKKIT
;
A
#
# COMPACT_ATOMS: atom_id res chain seq x y z
N MET A 1 5.77 -5.15 -27.13
CA MET A 1 5.94 -5.72 -25.78
C MET A 1 4.67 -5.42 -24.97
N ARG A 2 4.13 -6.38 -24.22
CA ARG A 2 2.94 -6.16 -23.36
C ARG A 2 3.35 -6.02 -21.91
N LYS A 3 2.91 -4.94 -21.26
CA LYS A 3 3.15 -4.65 -19.84
C LYS A 3 1.82 -4.50 -19.14
N ILE A 4 1.61 -5.22 -18.04
CA ILE A 4 0.42 -5.10 -17.19
C ILE A 4 0.81 -4.31 -15.94
N ILE A 5 0.01 -3.31 -15.59
CA ILE A 5 0.13 -2.52 -14.37
C ILE A 5 -1.14 -2.71 -13.56
N TYR A 6 -1.01 -3.21 -12.33
CA TYR A 6 -2.12 -3.30 -11.40
C TYR A 6 -2.32 -1.97 -10.68
N LEU A 7 -3.54 -1.47 -10.71
CA LEU A 7 -3.91 -0.16 -10.19
C LEU A 7 -4.96 -0.38 -9.11
N GLY A 8 -4.58 -0.11 -7.85
CA GLY A 8 -5.47 -0.16 -6.70
C GLY A 8 -5.48 -1.48 -5.94
N THR A 9 -5.99 -1.41 -4.72
CA THR A 9 -6.26 -2.55 -3.82
C THR A 9 -7.68 -2.38 -3.26
N ASN A 10 -8.49 -3.44 -3.26
CA ASN A 10 -9.81 -3.39 -2.64
C ASN A 10 -9.66 -3.63 -1.13
N LEU A 11 -9.36 -2.57 -0.39
CA LEU A 11 -9.12 -2.59 1.07
C LEU A 11 -10.28 -3.21 1.85
N GLN A 12 -11.52 -3.01 1.40
CA GLN A 12 -12.70 -3.54 2.08
C GLN A 12 -12.78 -5.07 1.94
N LYS A 13 -12.60 -5.58 0.72
CA LYS A 13 -12.55 -7.03 0.43
C LYS A 13 -11.36 -7.69 1.11
N GLN A 14 -10.18 -7.04 1.12
CA GLN A 14 -9.01 -7.50 1.88
C GLN A 14 -9.30 -7.59 3.38
N THR A 15 -9.92 -6.57 3.96
CA THR A 15 -10.29 -6.56 5.38
C THR A 15 -11.30 -7.66 5.70
N GLU A 16 -12.27 -7.90 4.81
CA GLU A 16 -13.28 -8.94 4.98
C GLU A 16 -12.68 -10.35 4.87
N LEU A 17 -11.80 -10.58 3.91
CA LEU A 17 -11.05 -11.83 3.77
C LEU A 17 -10.11 -12.07 4.95
N LEU A 18 -9.38 -11.04 5.39
CA LEU A 18 -8.56 -11.09 6.60
C LEU A 18 -9.40 -11.39 7.84
N ARG A 19 -10.62 -10.89 7.95
CA ARG A 19 -11.53 -11.29 9.04
C ARG A 19 -11.94 -12.75 8.90
N ARG A 20 -12.25 -13.20 7.67
CA ARG A 20 -12.67 -14.57 7.37
C ARG A 20 -11.59 -15.60 7.69
N ILE A 21 -10.31 -15.26 7.54
CA ILE A 21 -9.19 -16.18 7.82
C ILE A 21 -8.47 -15.88 9.15
N GLY A 22 -8.30 -14.62 9.53
CA GLY A 22 -7.57 -14.19 10.72
C GLY A 22 -8.26 -14.54 12.04
N PHE A 23 -9.59 -14.68 12.03
CA PHE A 23 -10.36 -15.18 13.19
C PHE A 23 -10.78 -16.65 13.03
N ASN A 24 -10.41 -17.32 11.94
CA ASN A 24 -10.79 -18.69 11.70
C ASN A 24 -9.77 -19.66 12.30
N GLN A 25 -10.13 -20.23 13.45
CA GLN A 25 -9.26 -21.17 14.16
C GLN A 25 -8.89 -22.39 13.33
N LYS A 26 -9.79 -22.89 12.47
CA LYS A 26 -9.50 -24.03 11.58
C LYS A 26 -8.46 -23.65 10.53
N PHE A 27 -8.55 -22.44 9.97
CA PHE A 27 -7.55 -21.94 9.03
C PHE A 27 -6.17 -21.85 9.69
N ARG A 28 -6.12 -21.24 10.89
CA ARG A 28 -4.87 -21.13 11.65
C ARG A 28 -4.26 -22.49 11.97
N SER A 29 -5.06 -23.45 12.44
CA SER A 29 -4.57 -24.81 12.73
C SER A 29 -4.04 -25.52 11.47
N ALA A 30 -4.66 -25.32 10.31
CA ALA A 30 -4.17 -25.87 9.05
C ALA A 30 -2.82 -25.26 8.63
N VAL A 31 -2.66 -23.94 8.80
CA VAL A 31 -1.38 -23.24 8.57
C VAL A 31 -0.28 -23.77 9.50
N GLU A 32 -0.57 -23.93 10.80
CA GLU A 32 0.41 -24.45 11.76
C GLU A 32 0.80 -25.90 11.47
N THR A 33 -0.12 -26.70 10.93
CA THR A 33 0.18 -28.07 10.48
C THR A 33 1.16 -28.07 9.32
N ILE A 34 0.96 -27.17 8.34
CA ILE A 34 1.90 -27.00 7.21
C ILE A 34 3.27 -26.52 7.73
N LYS A 35 3.30 -25.53 8.64
CA LYS A 35 4.57 -25.07 9.21
C LYS A 35 5.33 -26.17 9.93
N ALA A 36 4.63 -27.00 10.70
CA ALA A 36 5.23 -28.14 11.38
C ALA A 36 5.78 -29.20 10.40
N GLU A 37 5.05 -29.50 9.33
CA GLU A 37 5.47 -30.44 8.28
C GLU A 37 6.77 -30.00 7.59
N PHE A 38 6.95 -28.69 7.38
CA PHE A 38 8.11 -28.11 6.71
C PHE A 38 9.18 -27.57 7.68
N HIS A 39 9.00 -27.73 8.99
CA HIS A 39 9.86 -27.17 10.03
C HIS A 39 10.10 -25.65 9.88
N ILE A 40 9.05 -24.92 9.49
CA ILE A 40 9.09 -23.45 9.39
C ILE A 40 9.03 -22.89 10.81
N LEU A 41 10.12 -22.23 11.22
CA LEU A 41 10.26 -21.62 12.54
C LEU A 41 9.69 -20.20 12.56
N LYS A 42 9.51 -19.65 13.76
CA LYS A 42 8.96 -18.30 13.95
C LYS A 42 9.82 -17.25 13.29
N ARG A 43 9.21 -16.09 12.98
CA ARG A 43 9.88 -14.95 12.33
C ARG A 43 11.27 -14.65 12.92
N GLU A 44 11.37 -14.57 14.23
CA GLU A 44 12.62 -14.22 14.93
C GLU A 44 13.73 -15.27 14.81
N GLU A 45 13.38 -16.51 14.44
CA GLU A 45 14.24 -17.68 14.49
C GLU A 45 14.83 -18.06 13.12
N MET A 46 14.49 -17.34 12.05
CA MET A 46 15.03 -17.61 10.70
C MET A 46 15.46 -16.35 9.97
N THR A 47 16.55 -16.47 9.24
CA THR A 47 17.02 -15.44 8.32
C THR A 47 16.11 -15.30 7.09
N ILE A 48 16.18 -14.14 6.44
CA ILE A 48 15.48 -13.88 5.17
C ILE A 48 15.86 -14.92 4.10
N GLY A 49 17.15 -15.28 4.02
CA GLY A 49 17.65 -16.27 3.06
C GLY A 49 17.03 -17.66 3.27
N GLN A 50 16.93 -18.13 4.52
CA GLN A 50 16.26 -19.41 4.82
C GLN A 50 14.77 -19.39 4.44
N ARG A 51 14.09 -18.25 4.61
CA ARG A 51 12.67 -18.08 4.25
C ARG A 51 12.44 -18.10 2.75
N LEU A 52 13.33 -17.50 1.97
CA LEU A 52 13.25 -17.51 0.50
C LEU A 52 13.29 -18.94 -0.07
N LEU A 53 14.09 -19.83 0.53
CA LEU A 53 14.14 -21.25 0.13
C LEU A 53 12.78 -21.96 0.29
N PHE A 54 11.95 -21.54 1.24
CA PHE A 54 10.60 -22.08 1.40
C PHE A 54 9.63 -21.55 0.36
N VAL A 55 9.72 -20.27 -0.01
CA VAL A 55 8.87 -19.65 -1.04
C VAL A 55 9.07 -20.33 -2.40
N GLU A 56 10.29 -20.78 -2.68
CA GLU A 56 10.62 -21.52 -3.92
C GLU A 56 10.33 -23.03 -3.83
N ASN A 57 9.93 -23.55 -2.67
CA ASN A 57 9.68 -24.98 -2.49
C ASN A 57 8.37 -25.41 -3.17
N PRO A 58 8.41 -26.24 -4.22
CA PRO A 58 7.22 -26.59 -5.01
C PRO A 58 6.17 -27.36 -4.20
N LYS A 59 6.59 -28.14 -3.19
CA LYS A 59 5.65 -28.86 -2.32
C LYS A 59 4.92 -27.89 -1.39
N LEU A 60 5.61 -26.88 -0.87
CA LEU A 60 4.98 -25.85 -0.03
C LEU A 60 4.01 -24.99 -0.84
N VAL A 61 4.39 -24.61 -2.06
CA VAL A 61 3.51 -23.90 -3.01
C VAL A 61 2.24 -24.71 -3.27
N GLN A 62 2.36 -26.02 -3.51
CA GLN A 62 1.20 -26.89 -3.71
C GLN A 62 0.29 -26.96 -2.46
N LYS A 63 0.87 -27.07 -1.26
CA LYS A 63 0.11 -27.04 0.00
C LYS A 63 -0.61 -25.71 0.21
N SER A 64 0.01 -24.58 -0.17
CA SER A 64 -0.63 -23.26 -0.15
C SER A 64 -1.88 -23.25 -1.06
N LYS A 65 -1.78 -23.79 -2.28
CA LYS A 65 -2.92 -23.90 -3.22
C LYS A 65 -4.05 -24.76 -2.67
N GLU A 66 -3.73 -25.88 -2.04
CA GLU A 66 -4.71 -26.76 -1.39
C GLU A 66 -5.42 -26.05 -0.24
N LEU A 67 -4.67 -25.33 0.59
CA LEU A 67 -5.21 -24.51 1.67
C LEU A 67 -6.18 -23.45 1.12
N MET A 68 -5.81 -22.75 0.06
CA MET A 68 -6.69 -21.77 -0.59
C MET A 68 -8.01 -22.40 -1.06
N LYS A 69 -7.93 -23.57 -1.70
CA LYS A 69 -9.12 -24.29 -2.17
C LYS A 69 -10.04 -24.71 -1.01
N ASN A 70 -9.45 -25.22 0.08
CA ASN A 70 -10.21 -25.71 1.23
C ASN A 70 -10.98 -24.59 1.97
N PHE A 71 -10.50 -23.36 1.86
CA PHE A 71 -11.11 -22.19 2.50
C PHE A 71 -11.79 -21.23 1.52
N ASP A 72 -11.95 -21.64 0.26
CA ASP A 72 -12.60 -20.86 -0.80
C ASP A 72 -11.99 -19.46 -0.94
N LEU A 73 -10.65 -19.41 -1.01
CA LEU A 73 -9.88 -18.17 -1.12
C LEU A 73 -9.66 -17.78 -2.59
N PRO A 74 -9.58 -16.47 -2.90
CA PRO A 74 -9.32 -15.97 -4.24
C PRO A 74 -7.99 -16.46 -4.81
N LYS A 75 -7.95 -16.85 -6.10
CA LYS A 75 -6.74 -17.41 -6.74
C LYS A 75 -5.53 -16.46 -6.75
N ASN A 76 -5.78 -15.16 -6.83
CA ASN A 76 -4.76 -14.11 -6.77
C ASN A 76 -4.10 -13.96 -5.39
N TRP A 77 -4.57 -14.67 -4.35
CA TRP A 77 -3.99 -14.62 -3.01
C TRP A 77 -2.90 -15.67 -2.78
N GLU A 78 -2.44 -16.38 -3.80
CA GLU A 78 -1.42 -17.42 -3.66
C GLU A 78 -0.15 -16.91 -2.98
N GLU A 79 0.37 -15.77 -3.43
CA GLU A 79 1.55 -15.12 -2.84
C GLU A 79 1.28 -14.62 -1.41
N ASN A 80 0.08 -14.09 -1.14
CA ASN A 80 -0.31 -13.62 0.18
C ASN A 80 -0.37 -14.77 1.20
N ILE A 81 -0.92 -15.92 0.80
CA ILE A 81 -1.09 -17.10 1.65
C ILE A 81 0.25 -17.80 1.86
N LEU A 82 1.05 -17.93 0.81
CA LEU A 82 2.41 -18.45 0.93
C LEU A 82 3.28 -17.55 1.82
N GLY A 83 3.16 -16.23 1.64
CA GLY A 83 3.80 -15.22 2.49
C GLY A 83 3.39 -15.37 3.95
N TYR A 84 2.10 -15.56 4.23
CA TYR A 84 1.60 -15.77 5.59
C TYR A 84 2.12 -17.07 6.23
N ILE A 85 2.16 -18.17 5.48
CA ILE A 85 2.70 -19.45 5.96
C ILE A 85 4.19 -19.31 6.30
N VAL A 86 4.96 -18.66 5.43
CA VAL A 86 6.40 -18.55 5.61
C VAL A 86 6.72 -17.52 6.68
N TYR A 87 6.18 -16.30 6.61
CA TYR A 87 6.65 -15.12 7.35
C TYR A 87 5.77 -14.66 8.51
N ASP A 88 4.68 -15.37 8.81
CA ASP A 88 3.66 -14.98 9.81
C ASP A 88 2.92 -13.66 9.48
N GLU A 89 3.12 -13.09 8.29
CA GLU A 89 2.55 -11.81 7.88
C GLU A 89 1.94 -11.92 6.47
N PHE A 90 0.80 -11.25 6.27
CA PHE A 90 0.25 -11.05 4.93
C PHE A 90 1.02 -9.93 4.23
N PHE A 91 1.85 -10.30 3.26
CA PHE A 91 2.43 -9.33 2.36
C PHE A 91 1.49 -9.13 1.17
N PHE A 92 0.63 -8.12 1.24
CA PHE A 92 -0.20 -7.69 0.11
C PHE A 92 0.67 -7.11 -1.01
N LEU A 93 1.43 -7.97 -1.69
CA LEU A 93 2.39 -7.55 -2.72
C LEU A 93 1.63 -7.14 -3.97
N HIS A 94 0.65 -7.93 -4.41
CA HIS A 94 -0.16 -7.64 -5.59
C HIS A 94 -1.58 -8.17 -5.40
N ASP A 95 -2.57 -7.27 -5.25
CA ASP A 95 -3.98 -7.67 -5.27
C ASP A 95 -4.66 -7.05 -6.50
N PRO A 96 -4.81 -7.81 -7.61
CA PRO A 96 -5.36 -7.32 -8.87
C PRO A 96 -6.90 -7.30 -8.83
N ASP A 97 -7.50 -6.59 -7.87
CA ASP A 97 -8.96 -6.68 -7.64
C ASP A 97 -9.70 -5.37 -7.87
N VAL A 98 -9.04 -4.35 -8.43
CA VAL A 98 -9.69 -3.08 -8.76
C VAL A 98 -9.61 -2.79 -10.25
N LEU A 99 -8.42 -2.49 -10.78
CA LEU A 99 -8.22 -2.33 -12.21
C LEU A 99 -6.82 -2.80 -12.58
N SER A 100 -6.66 -3.27 -13.82
CA SER A 100 -5.33 -3.36 -14.42
C SER A 100 -5.29 -2.58 -15.72
N LEU A 101 -4.20 -1.83 -15.92
CA LEU A 101 -3.89 -1.17 -17.18
C LEU A 101 -2.89 -2.04 -17.94
N GLU A 102 -3.31 -2.55 -19.08
CA GLU A 102 -2.44 -3.24 -20.02
C GLU A 102 -1.95 -2.24 -21.08
N ILE A 103 -0.63 -2.18 -21.23
CA ILE A 103 0.05 -1.29 -22.17
C ILE A 103 0.71 -2.18 -23.22
N GLU A 104 0.24 -2.06 -24.45
CA GLU A 104 0.83 -2.71 -25.60
C GLU A 104 1.64 -1.65 -26.36
N SER A 105 2.97 -1.83 -26.36
CA SER A 105 3.88 -1.01 -27.18
C SER A 105 4.30 -1.80 -28.41
N GLU A 106 4.13 -1.20 -29.59
CA GLU A 106 4.87 -1.63 -30.78
C GLU A 106 6.31 -1.08 -30.71
N GLU A 107 7.20 -1.51 -31.60
CA GLU A 107 8.65 -1.22 -31.55
C GLU A 107 8.99 0.28 -31.53
N ASN A 108 8.05 1.14 -31.93
CA ASN A 108 8.12 2.59 -31.77
C ASN A 108 7.20 3.06 -30.64
N ASP A 109 7.80 3.74 -29.65
CA ASP A 109 7.16 4.22 -28.42
C ASP A 109 6.02 5.25 -28.64
N ALA A 110 5.78 5.64 -29.90
CA ALA A 110 4.74 6.56 -30.34
C ALA A 110 3.34 5.93 -30.38
N ASP A 111 3.24 4.63 -30.65
CA ASP A 111 1.96 3.93 -30.80
C ASP A 111 1.73 2.98 -29.62
N LYS A 112 1.42 3.57 -28.46
CA LYS A 112 1.00 2.83 -27.26
C LYS A 112 -0.51 2.64 -27.27
N LYS A 113 -0.96 1.38 -27.25
CA LYS A 113 -2.37 1.05 -26.98
C LYS A 113 -2.54 0.77 -25.50
N PHE A 114 -3.59 1.35 -24.91
CA PHE A 114 -3.92 1.21 -23.50
C PHE A 114 -5.24 0.47 -23.37
N TYR A 115 -5.24 -0.66 -22.68
CA TYR A 115 -6.44 -1.43 -22.39
C TYR A 115 -6.69 -1.42 -20.88
N LEU A 116 -7.92 -1.09 -20.51
CA LEU A 116 -8.32 -1.03 -19.12
C LEU A 116 -9.16 -2.27 -18.79
N ARG A 117 -8.66 -3.12 -17.91
CA ARG A 117 -9.39 -4.28 -17.41
C ARG A 117 -10.03 -3.93 -16.07
N ILE A 118 -11.35 -4.02 -16.02
CA ILE A 118 -12.18 -3.84 -14.83
C ILE A 118 -12.59 -5.22 -14.34
N PHE A 119 -12.39 -5.48 -13.04
CA PHE A 119 -12.77 -6.76 -12.45
C PHE A 119 -14.25 -6.73 -12.01
N PRO A 120 -14.94 -7.88 -11.92
CA PRO A 120 -16.38 -7.93 -11.63
C PRO A 120 -16.79 -7.23 -10.33
N ASP A 121 -15.91 -7.22 -9.33
CA ASP A 121 -16.18 -6.65 -8.00
C ASP A 121 -15.76 -5.17 -7.88
N THR A 122 -15.30 -4.55 -8.96
CA THR A 122 -14.83 -3.16 -8.96
C THR A 122 -16.00 -2.19 -8.88
N SER A 123 -16.10 -1.41 -7.81
CA SER A 123 -17.13 -0.38 -7.69
C SER A 123 -16.75 0.90 -8.44
N ILE A 124 -17.75 1.72 -8.79
CA ILE A 124 -17.53 3.05 -9.39
C ILE A 124 -16.61 3.92 -8.51
N LYS A 125 -16.71 3.79 -7.19
CA LYS A 125 -15.85 4.51 -6.25
C LYS A 125 -14.40 4.08 -6.44
N ASP A 126 -14.13 2.78 -6.52
CA ASP A 126 -12.78 2.28 -6.69
C ASP A 126 -12.17 2.76 -8.02
N ILE A 127 -12.95 2.78 -9.11
CA ILE A 127 -12.52 3.35 -10.40
C ILE A 127 -12.11 4.82 -10.24
N LYS A 128 -12.94 5.63 -9.57
CA LYS A 128 -12.65 7.06 -9.35
C LYS A 128 -11.40 7.27 -8.51
N ASP A 129 -11.23 6.46 -7.46
CA ASP A 129 -10.13 6.59 -6.51
C ASP A 129 -8.78 6.30 -7.17
N ILE A 130 -8.73 5.47 -8.22
CA ILE A 130 -7.48 5.11 -8.90
C ILE A 130 -7.34 5.68 -10.31
N TRP A 131 -8.34 6.42 -10.81
CA TRP A 131 -8.33 7.02 -12.14
C TRP A 131 -7.12 7.94 -12.37
N PHE A 132 -6.67 8.62 -11.33
CA PHE A 132 -5.48 9.48 -11.42
C PHE A 132 -4.20 8.69 -11.77
N LEU A 133 -4.09 7.43 -11.36
CA LEU A 133 -2.97 6.55 -11.71
C LEU A 133 -3.04 6.14 -13.18
N VAL A 134 -4.25 5.82 -13.68
CA VAL A 134 -4.49 5.55 -15.11
C VAL A 134 -4.07 6.77 -15.94
N GLN A 135 -4.48 7.97 -15.55
CA GLN A 135 -4.12 9.22 -16.23
C GLN A 135 -2.61 9.50 -16.21
N LYS A 136 -1.93 9.15 -15.12
CA LYS A 136 -0.47 9.29 -14.99
C LYS A 136 0.27 8.37 -15.96
N GLU A 137 -0.20 7.15 -16.18
CA GLU A 137 0.43 6.21 -17.11
C GLU A 137 0.11 6.53 -18.58
N ILE A 138 -1.13 6.93 -18.90
CA ILE A 138 -1.53 7.31 -20.28
C ILE A 138 -0.89 8.65 -20.68
N ASN A 139 -0.79 9.60 -19.75
CA ASN A 139 -0.24 10.92 -20.03
C ASN A 139 0.65 11.41 -18.87
N PRO A 140 1.90 10.92 -18.79
CA PRO A 140 2.83 11.30 -17.73
C PRO A 140 3.15 12.80 -17.74
N ASN A 141 3.01 13.47 -18.89
CA ASN A 141 3.28 14.90 -19.05
C ASN A 141 2.13 15.81 -18.61
N LYS A 142 0.86 15.36 -18.68
CA LYS A 142 -0.30 16.11 -18.14
C LYS A 142 -0.40 16.02 -16.62
N THR A 143 0.10 14.92 -16.03
CA THR A 143 -0.02 14.64 -14.60
C THR A 143 1.23 15.08 -13.83
N LYS A 144 1.86 16.17 -14.24
CA LYS A 144 2.80 16.87 -13.35
C LYS A 144 1.97 17.46 -12.22
N SER A 145 1.87 16.75 -11.09
CA SER A 145 1.49 17.42 -9.85
C SER A 145 2.43 18.62 -9.77
N LYS A 146 1.90 19.84 -9.77
CA LYS A 146 2.68 20.99 -9.35
C LYS A 146 3.02 20.67 -7.90
N LYS A 147 4.14 19.97 -7.65
CA LYS A 147 4.71 19.85 -6.31
C LYS A 147 4.93 21.30 -5.91
N LYS A 148 3.98 21.86 -5.15
CA LYS A 148 4.15 23.17 -4.55
C LYS A 148 5.39 23.00 -3.71
N LYS A 149 6.52 23.55 -4.17
CA LYS A 149 7.70 23.68 -3.34
C LYS A 149 7.22 24.47 -2.12
N TYR A 150 7.13 23.82 -0.97
CA TYR A 150 6.84 24.49 0.28
C TYR A 150 7.97 25.48 0.49
N LYS A 151 7.73 26.76 0.17
CA LYS A 151 8.73 27.83 0.23
C LYS A 151 9.39 27.91 1.62
N ASN A 152 8.67 27.43 2.64
CA ASN A 152 9.07 27.42 4.04
C ASN A 152 8.96 26.02 4.69
N PHE A 153 9.23 24.94 3.95
CA PHE A 153 9.02 23.56 4.41
C PHE A 153 9.52 23.31 5.85
N ASN A 154 10.77 23.64 6.16
CA ASN A 154 11.36 23.39 7.49
C ASN A 154 10.59 24.11 8.61
N ARG A 155 10.17 25.35 8.37
CA ARG A 155 9.39 26.14 9.34
C ARG A 155 7.98 25.57 9.50
N ASP A 156 7.34 25.21 8.40
CA ASP A 156 5.96 24.73 8.40
C ASP A 156 5.88 23.33 9.04
N MET A 157 6.90 22.51 8.83
CA MET A 157 7.10 21.22 9.49
C MET A 157 7.39 21.37 10.99
N GLU A 158 8.24 22.32 11.39
CA GLU A 158 8.47 22.67 12.82
C GLU A 158 7.17 23.08 13.52
N ILE A 159 6.36 23.93 12.88
CA ILE A 159 5.03 24.32 13.37
C ILE A 159 4.15 23.09 13.61
N TYR A 160 4.14 22.15 12.67
CA TYR A 160 3.34 20.94 12.78
C TYR A 160 3.84 20.01 13.89
N TYR A 161 5.15 19.85 14.04
CA TYR A 161 5.74 19.07 15.14
C TYR A 161 5.38 19.66 16.51
N LEU A 162 5.50 20.98 16.69
CA LEU A 162 5.12 21.63 17.94
C LEU A 162 3.63 21.45 18.26
N HIS A 163 2.75 21.42 17.25
CA HIS A 163 1.34 21.08 17.43
C HIS A 163 1.15 19.63 17.90
N LEU A 164 1.85 18.67 17.31
CA LEU A 164 1.81 17.26 17.74
C LEU A 164 2.31 17.09 19.19
N CYS A 165 3.27 17.91 19.61
CA CYS A 165 3.73 17.98 21.01
C CYS A 165 2.76 18.70 21.95
N GLY A 166 1.52 19.00 21.53
CA GLY A 166 0.47 19.57 22.38
C GLY A 166 0.57 21.08 22.62
N ASN A 167 1.45 21.80 21.92
CA ASN A 167 1.59 23.25 22.12
C ASN A 167 0.39 23.99 21.52
N SER A 168 -0.07 25.02 22.23
CA SER A 168 -1.08 25.96 21.75
C SER A 168 -0.54 26.85 20.63
N VAL A 169 -1.42 27.43 19.83
CA VAL A 169 -1.04 28.32 18.71
C VAL A 169 -0.18 29.50 19.17
N SER A 170 -0.44 30.03 20.37
CA SER A 170 0.35 31.11 20.97
C SER A 170 1.77 30.65 21.32
N GLU A 171 1.92 29.48 21.92
CA GLU A 171 3.24 28.91 22.27
C GLU A 171 4.04 28.55 21.03
N ILE A 172 3.39 28.01 20.00
CA ILE A 172 3.98 27.74 18.70
C ILE A 172 4.49 29.04 18.08
N SER A 173 3.70 30.11 18.07
CA SER A 173 4.12 31.41 17.53
C SER A 173 5.40 31.92 18.20
N THR A 174 5.48 31.84 19.53
CA THR A 174 6.66 32.26 20.30
C THR A 174 7.89 31.40 19.99
N LYS A 175 7.73 30.06 20.00
CA LYS A 175 8.84 29.12 19.75
C LYS A 175 9.37 29.24 18.32
N VAL A 176 8.48 29.41 17.35
CA VAL A 176 8.85 29.53 15.94
C VAL A 176 9.50 30.88 15.65
N LYS A 177 9.08 31.98 16.29
CA LYS A 177 9.76 33.28 16.18
C LYS A 177 11.20 33.23 16.69
N LYS A 178 11.50 32.43 17.72
CA LYS A 178 12.87 32.23 18.20
C LYS A 178 13.76 31.56 17.16
N ASN A 179 13.23 30.58 16.42
CA ASN A 179 13.97 29.82 15.41
C ASN A 179 13.94 30.46 14.01
N PHE A 180 12.94 31.32 13.74
CA PHE A 180 12.70 31.98 12.46
C PHE A 180 12.27 33.46 12.65
N PRO A 181 13.17 34.34 13.11
CA PRO A 181 12.83 35.71 13.53
C PRO A 181 12.32 36.61 12.39
N ASN A 182 12.69 36.32 11.14
CA ASN A 182 12.33 37.16 9.98
C ASN A 182 11.02 36.76 9.29
N LYS A 183 10.13 36.02 9.97
CA LYS A 183 8.86 35.59 9.37
C LYS A 183 7.68 35.95 10.24
N ASP A 184 6.86 36.87 9.74
CA ASP A 184 5.57 37.19 10.34
C ASP A 184 4.63 35.97 10.21
N LEU A 185 4.41 35.33 11.35
CA LEU A 185 3.48 34.23 11.53
C LEU A 185 2.41 34.66 12.50
N ASP A 186 1.27 35.06 11.95
CA ASP A 186 0.05 35.23 12.72
C ASP A 186 -0.57 33.86 13.10
N HIS A 187 -1.55 33.90 13.99
CA HIS A 187 -2.26 32.70 14.44
C HIS A 187 -3.04 32.01 13.30
N GLY A 188 -3.51 32.76 12.31
CA GLY A 188 -4.21 32.22 11.15
C GLY A 188 -3.28 31.35 10.29
N ASN A 189 -2.09 31.86 10.00
CA ASN A 189 -1.05 31.18 9.24
C ASN A 189 -0.64 29.86 9.90
N ILE A 190 -0.47 29.86 11.22
CA ILE A 190 -0.15 28.65 12.00
C ILE A 190 -1.28 27.60 11.86
N LYS A 191 -2.55 28.01 12.04
CA LYS A 191 -3.70 27.10 11.90
C LYS A 191 -3.81 26.52 10.49
N VAL A 192 -3.60 27.34 9.46
CA VAL A 192 -3.64 26.91 8.05
C VAL A 192 -2.51 25.91 7.77
N ILE A 193 -1.30 26.15 8.28
CA ILE A 193 -0.17 25.22 8.15
C ILE A 193 -0.50 23.88 8.81
N ILE A 194 -0.98 23.88 10.06
CA ILE A 194 -1.38 22.66 10.76
C ILE A 194 -2.45 21.90 9.96
N SER A 195 -3.47 22.60 9.47
CA SER A 195 -4.54 21.97 8.68
C SER A 195 -4.04 21.37 7.36
N ASN A 196 -3.06 22.00 6.71
CA ASN A 196 -2.50 21.49 5.46
C ASN A 196 -1.67 20.22 5.70
N PHE A 197 -0.89 20.17 6.77
CA PHE A 197 -0.10 18.97 7.10
C PHE A 197 -0.98 17.80 7.56
N LYS A 198 -2.08 18.05 8.29
CA LYS A 198 -3.09 17.02 8.63
C LYS A 198 -3.76 16.34 7.44
N LYS A 199 -3.73 16.94 6.25
CA LYS A 199 -4.30 16.34 5.02
C LYS A 199 -3.31 15.44 4.29
N ILE A 200 -2.04 15.48 4.68
CA ILE A 200 -0.92 14.83 3.99
C ILE A 200 -0.38 13.66 4.82
N THR A 201 -0.39 13.80 6.14
CA THR A 201 -0.17 12.71 7.12
C THR A 201 -1.47 12.05 7.49
#